data_AF-A0A4Q7IIM2-F1
#
_entry.id   AF-A0A4Q7IIM2-F1
#
_cell.length_a   1.000
_cell.length_b   1.000
_cell.length_c   1.000
_cell.angle_alpha   90.00
_cell.angle_beta   90.00
_cell.angle_gamma   90.00
#
_symmetry.space_group_name_H-M   'P 1'
#
loop_
_entity.id
_entity.type
_entity.pdbx_description
1 polymer ?
#
loop_
_entity_poly.entity_id
_entity_poly.type
_entity_poly.pdbx_seq_one_letter_code
_entity_poly.pdbx_strand_id
1 'polypeptide(L)'
;MQQREVGQSLAQKSPIGMVFTLLLFIPLAVNSELLLGNLISAIALGIVTVTLLLSYWHGKGGSFFIFALLMPLVLVVTAELPSFVALAWLINAFFFGASSCLFAYLLWSKSK
;
A
#
# COMPACT_ATOMS: atom_id res chain seq x y z
N MET A 1 -21.89 8.91 -5.64
CA MET A 1 -22.01 8.27 -4.31
C MET A 1 -21.32 6.90 -4.28
N GLN A 2 -21.55 6.03 -5.27
CA GLN A 2 -20.96 4.68 -5.37
C GLN A 2 -19.42 4.60 -5.22
N GLN A 3 -18.67 5.53 -5.80
CA GLN A 3 -17.19 5.53 -5.68
C GLN A 3 -16.69 5.72 -4.24
N ARG A 4 -17.44 6.44 -3.41
CA ARG A 4 -17.09 6.67 -2.00
C ARG A 4 -17.29 5.40 -1.16
N GLU A 5 -18.27 4.57 -1.53
CA GLU A 5 -18.53 3.28 -0.90
C GLU A 5 -17.41 2.27 -1.18
N VAL A 6 -16.75 2.37 -2.33
CA VAL A 6 -15.57 1.54 -2.66
C VAL A 6 -14.45 1.78 -1.66
N GLY A 7 -14.10 3.04 -1.41
CA GLY A 7 -13.04 3.40 -0.45
C GLY A 7 -13.37 2.92 0.97
N GLN A 8 -14.62 3.05 1.41
CA GLN A 8 -15.06 2.58 2.72
C GLN A 8 -15.08 1.05 2.83
N SER A 9 -15.56 0.35 1.81
CA SER A 9 -15.57 -1.11 1.75
C SER A 9 -14.16 -1.70 1.84
N LEU A 10 -13.20 -1.12 1.11
CA LEU A 10 -11.79 -1.50 1.18
C LEU A 10 -11.19 -1.20 2.56
N ALA A 11 -11.51 -0.03 3.14
CA ALA A 11 -11.06 0.34 4.47
C ALA A 11 -11.53 -0.66 5.54
N GLN A 12 -12.76 -1.18 5.45
CA GLN A 12 -13.26 -2.21 6.38
C GLN A 12 -12.47 -3.52 6.32
N LYS A 13 -11.83 -3.84 5.18
CA LYS A 13 -10.99 -5.03 5.00
C LYS A 13 -9.52 -4.78 5.32
N SER A 14 -9.11 -3.53 5.46
CA SER A 14 -7.71 -3.14 5.73
C SER A 14 -7.06 -3.79 6.96
N PRO A 15 -7.74 -4.06 8.10
CA PRO A 15 -7.10 -4.73 9.23
C PRO A 15 -6.59 -6.13 8.87
N ILE A 16 -7.34 -6.87 8.05
CA ILE A 16 -6.95 -8.21 7.60
C ILE A 16 -5.72 -8.11 6.69
N GLY A 17 -5.69 -7.13 5.78
CA GLY A 17 -4.54 -6.86 4.91
C GLY A 17 -3.28 -6.52 5.69
N MET A 18 -3.40 -5.70 6.75
CA MET A 18 -2.27 -5.38 7.63
C MET A 18 -1.75 -6.62 8.36
N VAL A 19 -2.63 -7.42 8.97
CA VAL A 19 -2.21 -8.64 9.68
C VAL A 19 -1.54 -9.62 8.72
N PHE A 20 -2.10 -9.82 7.53
CA PHE A 20 -1.53 -10.71 6.53
C PHE A 20 -0.13 -10.27 6.08
N THR A 21 0.05 -8.98 5.77
CA THR A 21 1.34 -8.44 5.35
C THR A 21 2.38 -8.45 6.49
N LEU A 22 1.96 -8.25 7.74
CA LEU A 22 2.83 -8.43 8.91
C LEU A 22 3.33 -9.87 9.06
N LEU A 23 2.43 -10.85 8.90
CA LEU A 23 2.81 -12.27 8.97
C LEU A 23 3.77 -12.67 7.86
N LEU A 24 3.60 -12.11 6.65
CA LEU A 24 4.49 -12.40 5.52
C LEU A 24 5.91 -11.86 5.70
N PHE A 25 6.16 -10.88 6.58
CA PHE A 25 7.53 -10.46 6.88
C PHE A 25 8.37 -11.55 7.55
N ILE A 26 7.74 -12.49 8.27
CA ILE A 26 8.44 -13.57 8.97
C ILE A 26 9.17 -14.49 7.98
N PRO A 27 8.50 -15.14 7.00
CA PRO A 27 9.20 -15.98 6.04
C PRO A 27 10.16 -15.16 5.16
N LEU A 28 9.85 -13.89 4.86
CA LEU A 28 10.75 -13.04 4.07
C LEU A 28 12.08 -12.75 4.80
N ALA A 29 12.03 -12.53 6.12
CA ALA A 29 13.21 -12.31 6.96
C ALA A 29 14.09 -13.55 7.13
N VAL A 30 13.52 -14.75 6.98
CA VAL A 30 14.30 -15.99 7.01
C VAL A 30 15.01 -16.25 5.66
N ASN A 31 14.51 -15.71 4.55
CA ASN A 31 14.94 -16.08 3.19
C ASN A 31 15.72 -14.98 2.44
N SER A 32 15.78 -13.74 2.94
CA SER A 32 16.48 -12.64 2.28
C SER A 32 16.85 -11.55 3.26
N GLU A 33 17.96 -10.86 2.96
CA GLU A 33 18.35 -9.65 3.67
C GLU A 33 17.33 -8.54 3.48
N LEU A 34 17.14 -7.75 4.54
CA LEU A 34 16.27 -6.59 4.55
C LEU A 34 17.02 -5.38 4.00
N LEU A 35 16.59 -4.90 2.83
CA LEU A 35 17.02 -3.62 2.29
C LEU A 35 16.13 -2.50 2.85
N LEU A 36 16.61 -1.78 3.86
CA LEU A 36 15.81 -0.78 4.58
C LEU A 36 15.32 0.35 3.65
N GLY A 37 16.13 0.76 2.68
CA GLY A 37 15.73 1.76 1.67
C GLY A 37 14.52 1.32 0.86
N ASN A 38 14.49 0.06 0.41
CA ASN A 38 13.36 -0.53 -0.29
C ASN A 38 12.12 -0.64 0.61
N LEU A 39 12.30 -1.01 1.88
CA LEU A 39 11.20 -1.13 2.83
C LEU A 39 10.49 0.22 3.03
N ILE A 40 11.27 1.28 3.30
CA ILE A 40 10.74 2.62 3.56
C ILE A 40 10.06 3.19 2.32
N SER A 41 10.73 3.11 1.15
CA SER A 41 10.18 3.61 -0.11
C SER A 41 8.91 2.88 -0.52
N ALA A 42 8.85 1.55 -0.32
CA ALA A 42 7.67 0.75 -0.60
C ALA A 42 6.49 1.14 0.28
N ILE A 43 6.69 1.24 1.60
CA ILE A 43 5.64 1.66 2.54
C ILE A 43 5.14 3.06 2.17
N ALA A 44 6.05 4.00 1.91
CA ALA A 44 5.70 5.37 1.54
C ALA A 44 4.88 5.41 0.24
N LEU A 45 5.30 4.71 -0.81
CA LEU A 45 4.56 4.68 -2.08
C LEU A 45 3.23 3.92 -1.95
N GLY A 46 3.13 2.92 -1.07
CA GLY A 46 1.86 2.28 -0.73
C GLY A 46 0.86 3.27 -0.11
N ILE A 47 1.32 4.09 0.84
CA ILE A 47 0.52 5.16 1.46
C ILE A 47 0.10 6.21 0.41
N VAL A 48 1.02 6.66 -0.43
CA VAL A 48 0.74 7.63 -1.51
C VAL A 48 -0.30 7.07 -2.47
N THR A 49 -0.17 5.81 -2.88
CA THR A 49 -1.13 5.12 -3.75
C THR A 49 -2.54 5.18 -3.17
N VAL A 50 -2.71 4.79 -1.90
CA VAL A 50 -4.02 4.81 -1.26
C VAL A 50 -4.55 6.22 -1.09
N THR A 51 -3.70 7.20 -0.78
CA THR A 51 -4.10 8.60 -0.68
C THR A 51 -4.64 9.14 -2.02
N LEU A 52 -3.99 8.77 -3.13
CA LEU A 52 -4.44 9.09 -4.48
C LEU A 52 -5.75 8.36 -4.82
N LEU A 53 -5.87 7.07 -4.50
CA LEU A 53 -7.10 6.31 -4.72
C LEU A 53 -8.27 6.85 -3.90
N LEU A 54 -8.05 7.20 -2.63
CA LEU A 54 -9.06 7.85 -1.79
C LEU A 54 -9.48 9.19 -2.40
N SER A 55 -8.53 9.98 -2.92
CA SER A 55 -8.84 11.23 -3.62
C SER A 55 -9.69 11.00 -4.87
N TYR A 56 -9.37 9.97 -5.66
CA TYR A 56 -10.18 9.55 -6.80
C TYR A 56 -11.59 9.13 -6.38
N TRP A 57 -11.72 8.26 -5.38
CA TRP A 57 -13.00 7.76 -4.88
C TRP A 57 -13.89 8.85 -4.25
N HIS A 58 -13.29 9.93 -3.75
CA HIS A 58 -14.00 11.12 -3.29
C HIS A 58 -14.33 12.12 -4.43
N GLY A 59 -14.09 11.76 -5.69
CA GLY A 59 -14.52 12.53 -6.85
C GLY A 59 -13.58 13.65 -7.28
N LYS A 60 -12.30 13.66 -6.85
CA LYS A 60 -11.33 14.69 -7.25
C LYS A 60 -10.85 14.59 -8.71
N GLY A 61 -11.28 13.56 -9.45
CA GLY A 61 -11.00 13.39 -10.88
C GLY A 61 -10.17 12.15 -11.22
N GLY A 62 -10.23 11.71 -12.49
CA GLY A 62 -9.59 10.48 -12.96
C GLY A 62 -8.06 10.49 -12.99
N SER A 63 -7.43 11.67 -13.01
CA SER A 63 -5.96 11.81 -12.96
C SER A 63 -5.36 11.18 -11.69
N PHE A 64 -6.05 11.27 -10.55
CA PHE A 64 -5.63 10.64 -9.30
C PHE A 64 -5.54 9.12 -9.41
N PHE A 65 -6.45 8.49 -10.15
CA PHE A 65 -6.40 7.05 -10.40
C PHE A 65 -5.18 6.68 -11.26
N ILE A 66 -4.92 7.45 -12.32
CA ILE A 66 -3.75 7.22 -13.19
C ILE A 66 -2.45 7.36 -12.38
N PHE A 67 -2.31 8.42 -11.57
CA PHE A 67 -1.13 8.58 -10.72
C PHE A 67 -1.00 7.44 -9.70
N ALA A 68 -2.10 6.98 -9.11
CA ALA A 68 -2.07 5.84 -8.20
C ALA A 68 -1.56 4.56 -8.89
N LEU A 69 -2.01 4.29 -10.11
CA LEU A 69 -1.56 3.13 -10.90
C LEU A 69 -0.07 3.19 -11.25
N LEU A 70 0.51 4.38 -11.36
CA LEU A 70 1.93 4.54 -11.66
C LEU A 70 2.83 4.31 -10.45
N MET A 71 2.33 4.42 -9.21
CA MET A 71 3.16 4.31 -8.01
C MET A 71 3.87 2.95 -7.86
N PRO A 72 3.22 1.79 -8.07
CA PRO A 72 3.91 0.51 -8.07
C PRO A 72 5.00 0.41 -9.15
N LEU A 73 4.77 1.00 -10.33
CA LEU A 73 5.77 1.02 -11.40
C LEU A 73 6.99 1.85 -11.00
N VAL A 74 6.77 3.06 -10.46
CA VAL A 74 7.83 3.91 -9.93
C VAL A 74 8.65 3.17 -8.87
N LEU A 75 7.97 2.46 -7.95
CA LEU A 75 8.63 1.68 -6.92
C LEU A 75 9.52 0.58 -7.50
N VAL A 76 9.00 -0.24 -8.43
CA VAL A 76 9.76 -1.35 -9.01
C VAL A 76 10.94 -0.88 -9.85
N VAL A 77 10.81 0.24 -10.57
CA VAL A 77 11.88 0.78 -11.42
C VAL A 77 13.01 1.43 -10.60
N THR A 78 12.71 1.93 -9.40
CA THR A 78 13.68 2.65 -8.56
C THR A 78 14.28 1.81 -7.44
N ALA A 79 13.72 0.64 -7.15
CA ALA A 79 14.20 -0.23 -6.08
C ALA A 79 15.42 -1.06 -6.50
N GLU A 80 16.32 -1.31 -5.55
CA GLU A 80 17.43 -2.24 -5.73
C GLU A 80 16.94 -3.68 -5.51
N LEU A 81 16.99 -4.53 -6.53
CA LEU A 81 16.43 -5.88 -6.48
C LEU A 81 17.53 -6.93 -6.69
N PRO A 82 18.35 -7.24 -5.67
CA PRO A 82 19.45 -8.20 -5.79
C PRO A 82 18.97 -9.65 -6.01
N SER A 83 17.70 -9.93 -5.69
CA SER A 83 17.10 -11.25 -5.86
C SER A 83 15.60 -11.14 -6.12
N PHE A 84 15.01 -12.23 -6.59
CA PHE A 84 13.56 -12.33 -6.72
C PHE A 84 12.84 -12.23 -5.36
N VAL A 85 13.47 -12.66 -4.26
CA VAL A 85 12.90 -12.55 -2.91
C VAL A 85 12.85 -11.09 -2.44
N ALA A 86 13.79 -10.24 -2.87
CA ALA A 86 13.76 -8.81 -2.60
C ALA A 86 12.53 -8.11 -3.24
N LEU A 87 12.04 -8.63 -4.37
CA LEU A 87 10.79 -8.16 -4.97
C LEU A 87 9.59 -8.50 -4.08
N ALA A 88 9.55 -9.70 -3.49
CA ALA A 88 8.51 -10.08 -2.55
C ALA A 88 8.51 -9.20 -1.28
N TRP A 89 9.69 -8.84 -0.78
CA TRP A 89 9.86 -7.82 0.27
C TRP A 89 9.25 -6.47 -0.12
N LEU A 90 9.59 -5.99 -1.31
CA LEU A 90 9.14 -4.70 -1.84
C LEU A 90 7.60 -4.66 -1.98
N ILE A 91 7.02 -5.71 -2.57
CA ILE A 91 5.57 -5.83 -2.78
C ILE A 91 4.85 -5.94 -1.43
N ASN A 92 5.34 -6.78 -0.50
CA ASN A 92 4.71 -6.95 0.80
C ASN A 92 4.71 -5.64 1.61
N ALA A 93 5.84 -4.92 1.60
CA ALA A 93 5.98 -3.63 2.26
C ALA A 93 5.06 -2.55 1.65
N PHE A 94 4.90 -2.54 0.33
CA PHE A 94 3.97 -1.66 -0.36
C PHE A 94 2.53 -1.91 0.11
N PHE A 95 2.08 -3.17 0.13
CA PHE A 95 0.74 -3.52 0.58
C PHE A 95 0.53 -3.30 2.09
N PHE A 96 1.58 -3.43 2.89
CA PHE A 96 1.54 -3.07 4.31
C PHE A 96 1.28 -1.56 4.49
N GLY A 97 2.02 -0.71 3.76
CA GLY A 97 1.81 0.75 3.76
C GLY A 97 0.41 1.15 3.26
N ALA A 98 -0.03 0.55 2.15
CA ALA A 98 -1.37 0.75 1.61
C ALA A 98 -2.47 0.36 2.62
N SER A 99 -2.38 -0.83 3.20
CA SER A 99 -3.34 -1.32 4.20
C SER A 99 -3.34 -0.45 5.45
N SER A 100 -2.17 0.01 5.89
CA SER A 100 -2.04 0.94 7.04
C SER A 100 -2.72 2.28 6.79
N CYS A 101 -2.58 2.83 5.58
CA CYS A 101 -3.27 4.07 5.18
C CYS A 101 -4.79 3.89 5.15
N LEU A 102 -5.28 2.78 4.57
CA LEU A 102 -6.70 2.45 4.58
C LEU A 102 -7.24 2.25 6.00
N PHE A 103 -6.46 1.64 6.89
CA PHE A 103 -6.83 1.46 8.28
C PHE A 103 -6.91 2.80 9.03
N ALA A 104 -5.94 3.69 8.83
CA ALA A 104 -6.01 5.06 9.35
C ALA A 104 -7.26 5.80 8.85
N TYR A 105 -7.60 5.66 7.56
CA TYR A 105 -8.83 6.20 6.99
C TYR A 105 -10.09 5.59 7.63
N LEU A 106 -10.10 4.28 7.90
CA LEU A 106 -11.21 3.61 8.60
C LEU A 106 -11.43 4.21 9.99
N LEU A 107 -10.36 4.36 10.78
CA LEU A 107 -10.42 4.93 12.12
C LEU A 107 -10.94 6.38 12.09
N TRP A 108 -10.42 7.18 11.15
CA TRP A 108 -10.88 8.56 10.96
C TRP A 108 -12.35 8.63 10.56
N SER A 109 -12.80 7.74 9.67
CA SER A 109 -14.20 7.70 9.23
C SER A 109 -15.17 7.25 10.33
N LYS A 110 -14.71 6.44 11.31
CA LYS A 110 -15.53 6.03 12.47
C LYS A 110 -15.63 7.11 13.55
N SER A 111 -14.69 8.05 13.57
CA SER A 111 -14.65 9.16 14.53
C SER A 111 -15.52 10.36 14.11
N LYS A 112 -16.12 10.32 12.92
CA LYS A 112 -17.06 11.33 12.41
C LYS A 112 -18.48 10.80 12.47
#